data_AF-A0A964QRG5-F1
#
_entry.id   AF-A0A964QRG5-F1
#
_cell.length_a   1.000
_cell.length_b   1.000
_cell.length_c   1.000
_cell.angle_alpha   90.00
_cell.angle_beta   90.00
_cell.angle_gamma   90.00
#
_symmetry.space_group_name_H-M   'P 1'
#
loop_
_entity.id
_entity.type
_entity.pdbx_description
1 polymer ?
#
loop_
_entity_poly.entity_id
_entity_poly.type
_entity_poly.pdbx_seq_one_letter_code
_entity_poly.pdbx_strand_id
1 'polypeptide(L)' 'MKGPTMPNQESEIQRLESQFPPISGSAFAEARAQVLASGQSVLQSEGGFIYRVFPDGRKELVKQIEPPTSAIPGSKFTIP' A
#
# COMPACT_ATOMS: atom_id res chain seq x y z
N MET A 1 -16.26 -32.57 -29.37
CA MET A 1 -16.66 -32.00 -28.06
C MET A 1 -15.75 -30.81 -27.76
N LYS A 2 -16.31 -29.60 -27.64
CA LYS A 2 -15.56 -28.41 -27.26
C LYS A 2 -15.36 -28.49 -25.74
N GLY A 3 -14.11 -28.53 -25.26
CA GLY A 3 -13.81 -28.54 -23.82
C GLY A 3 -14.39 -27.32 -23.12
N PRO A 4 -14.55 -27.35 -21.78
CA PRO A 4 -15.19 -26.26 -21.05
C PRO A 4 -14.44 -24.95 -21.32
N THR A 5 -15.17 -23.93 -21.78
CA THR A 5 -14.66 -22.58 -21.99
C THR A 5 -14.31 -22.02 -20.61
N MET A 6 -13.05 -22.15 -20.19
CA MET A 6 -12.57 -21.40 -19.02
C MET A 6 -12.75 -19.90 -19.35
N PRO A 7 -13.33 -19.10 -18.45
CA PRO A 7 -13.24 -17.66 -18.57
C PRO A 7 -11.77 -17.31 -18.79
N ASN A 8 -11.49 -16.36 -19.70
CA ASN A 8 -10.13 -15.96 -20.06
C ASN A 8 -9.33 -15.72 -18.76
N GLN A 9 -8.37 -16.59 -18.45
CA GLN A 9 -7.66 -16.57 -17.17
C GLN A 9 -7.05 -15.20 -16.88
N GLU A 10 -6.63 -14.49 -17.93
CA GLU A 10 -6.14 -13.11 -17.88
C GLU A 10 -7.19 -12.14 -17.30
N SER A 11 -8.46 -12.26 -17.73
CA SER A 11 -9.53 -11.39 -17.24
C SER A 11 -9.85 -11.62 -15.77
N GLU A 12 -9.68 -12.87 -15.29
CA GLU A 12 -9.89 -13.20 -13.89
C GLU A 12 -8.72 -12.72 -13.03
N ILE A 13 -7.48 -12.87 -13.51
CA ILE A 13 -6.29 -12.28 -12.87
C ILE A 13 -6.46 -10.77 -12.74
N GLN A 14 -6.84 -10.08 -13.82
CA GLN A 14 -7.03 -8.63 -13.79
C GLN A 14 -8.13 -8.20 -12.82
N ARG A 15 -9.22 -8.97 -12.72
CA ARG A 15 -10.29 -8.74 -11.74
C ARG A 15 -9.80 -8.90 -10.31
N LEU A 16 -8.98 -9.91 -10.02
CA LEU A 16 -8.37 -10.10 -8.70
C LEU A 16 -7.37 -8.98 -8.40
N GLU A 17 -6.56 -8.58 -9.36
CA GLU A 17 -5.57 -7.51 -9.20
C GLU A 17 -6.20 -6.15 -8.90
N SER A 18 -7.32 -5.84 -9.55
CA SER A 18 -8.07 -4.61 -9.30
C SER A 18 -8.59 -4.48 -7.85
N GLN A 19 -8.67 -5.60 -7.11
CA GLN A 19 -9.10 -5.60 -5.72
C GLN A 19 -7.93 -5.35 -4.74
N PHE A 20 -6.67 -5.51 -5.14
CA PHE A 20 -5.54 -5.29 -4.23
C PHE A 20 -5.45 -3.86 -3.70
N PRO A 21 -5.58 -2.79 -4.51
CA PRO A 21 -5.49 -1.43 -3.99
C PRO A 21 -6.52 -1.11 -2.88
N PRO A 22 -7.84 -1.36 -3.08
CA PRO A 22 -8.81 -1.07 -2.02
C PRO A 22 -8.65 -1.99 -0.79
N ILE A 23 -8.38 -3.29 -0.98
CA ILE A 23 -8.21 -4.24 0.15
C ILE A 23 -6.97 -3.87 0.98
N SER A 24 -5.86 -3.53 0.32
CA SER A 24 -4.63 -3.11 1.01
C SER A 24 -4.87 -1.85 1.84
N GLY A 25 -5.59 -0.87 1.29
CA GLY A 25 -5.95 0.35 2.00
C GLY A 25 -6.72 0.07 3.30
N SER A 26 -7.73 -0.80 3.24
CA SER A 26 -8.49 -1.23 4.42
C SER A 26 -7.62 -1.95 5.45
N ALA A 27 -6.76 -2.88 5.02
CA ALA A 27 -5.88 -3.62 5.92
C ALA A 27 -4.89 -2.70 6.67
N PHE A 28 -4.27 -1.73 5.97
CA PHE A 28 -3.39 -0.76 6.61
C PHE A 28 -4.14 0.18 7.57
N ALA A 29 -5.37 0.59 7.22
CA ALA A 29 -6.19 1.43 8.09
C ALA A 29 -6.55 0.70 9.40
N GLU A 30 -6.92 -0.58 9.31
CA GLU A 30 -7.22 -1.41 10.47
C GLU A 30 -5.97 -1.62 11.35
N ALA A 31 -4.84 -2.02 10.76
CA ALA A 31 -3.59 -2.18 11.48
C ALA A 31 -3.15 -0.89 12.19
N ARG A 32 -3.29 0.27 11.52
CA ARG A 32 -3.03 1.58 12.12
C ARG A 32 -3.92 1.83 13.33
N ALA A 33 -5.22 1.55 13.23
CA ALA A 33 -6.16 1.73 14.34
C ALA A 33 -5.79 0.84 15.54
N GLN A 34 -5.47 -0.44 15.30
CA GLN A 34 -5.09 -1.38 16.35
C GLN A 34 -3.80 -0.95 17.08
N VAL A 35 -2.76 -0.51 16.35
CA VAL A 35 -1.50 -0.05 16.94
C VAL A 35 -1.67 1.22 17.76
N LEU A 36 -2.48 2.17 17.29
CA LEU A 36 -2.76 3.38 18.08
C LEU A 36 -3.59 3.06 19.34
N ALA A 37 -4.56 2.15 19.23
CA ALA A 37 -5.37 1.70 20.36
C ALA A 37 -4.56 0.97 21.43
N SER A 38 -3.46 0.31 21.06
CA SER A 38 -2.53 -0.32 22.02
C SER A 38 -1.60 0.69 22.73
N GLY A 39 -1.72 1.99 22.44
CA GLY A 39 -0.86 3.04 22.99
C GLY A 39 0.48 3.20 22.27
N GLN A 40 0.69 2.48 21.16
CA GLN A 40 1.91 2.58 20.36
C GLN A 40 1.80 3.68 19.30
N SER A 41 2.96 4.12 18.78
CA SER A 41 3.01 5.07 17.67
C SER A 41 3.18 4.36 16.32
N VAL A 42 2.70 4.99 15.25
CA VAL A 42 2.81 4.49 13.88
C VAL A 42 3.68 5.43 13.05
N LEU A 43 4.52 4.89 12.17
CA LEU A 43 5.17 5.69 11.13
C LEU A 43 4.26 5.76 9.90
N GLN A 44 3.96 6.97 9.45
CA GLN A 44 3.05 7.23 8.34
C GLN A 44 3.71 8.18 7.34
N SER A 45 3.71 7.82 6.06
CA SER A 45 4.11 8.71 4.98
C SER A 45 2.97 9.64 4.60
N GLU A 46 3.22 10.94 4.53
CA GLU A 46 2.23 11.96 4.16
C GLU A 46 2.96 13.16 3.54
N GLY A 47 2.52 13.62 2.36
CA GLY A 47 3.04 14.85 1.74
C GLY A 47 4.55 14.88 1.47
N GLY A 48 5.19 13.73 1.21
CA GLY A 48 6.64 13.65 1.01
C GLY A 48 7.45 13.60 2.30
N PHE A 49 6.81 13.35 3.45
CA PHE A 49 7.46 13.20 4.74
C PHE A 49 7.02 11.92 5.44
N ILE A 50 7.86 11.42 6.35
CA ILE A 50 7.48 10.43 7.35
C ILE A 50 7.18 11.15 8.65
N TYR A 51 6.00 10.89 9.19
CA TYR A 51 5.59 11.31 10.53
C TYR A 51 5.51 10.11 11.46
N ARG A 52 5.88 10.32 12.72
CA ARG A 52 5.46 9.47 13.83
C ARG A 52 4.13 10.00 14.34
N VAL A 53 3.08 9.19 14.25
CA VAL A 53 1.73 9.49 14.72
C VAL A 53 1.52 8.81 16.06
N PHE A 54 1.19 9.59 17.08
CA PHE A 54 0.94 9.09 18.44
C PHE A 54 -0.55 8.79 18.65
N PRO A 55 -0.90 7.96 19.66
CA PRO A 55 -2.29 7.66 20.02
C PRO A 55 -3.16 8.89 20.31
N ASP A 56 -2.54 9.95 20.83
CA ASP A 56 -3.20 11.23 21.15
C ASP A 56 -3.43 12.13 19.91
N GLY A 57 -3.07 11.67 18.72
CA GLY A 57 -3.22 12.39 17.46
C GLY A 57 -2.08 13.36 17.15
N ARG A 58 -1.11 13.57 18.06
CA ARG A 58 0.09 14.35 17.74
C ARG A 58 0.90 13.68 16.62
N LYS A 59 1.53 14.51 15.80
CA LYS A 59 2.47 14.09 14.75
C LYS A 59 3.84 14.71 15.01
N GLU A 60 4.88 13.90 14.93
CA GLU A 60 6.27 14.33 14.97
C GLU A 60 6.90 14.06 13.59
N LEU A 61 7.51 15.09 13.00
CA LEU A 61 8.22 14.94 11.74
C LEU A 61 9.49 14.10 11.96
N VAL A 62 9.62 12.99 11.24
CA VAL A 62 10.79 12.10 11.35
C VAL A 62 11.81 12.42 10.26
N LYS A 63 11.38 12.47 8.99
CA LYS A 63 12.24 12.83 7.86
C LYS A 63 11.43 13.20 6.63
N GLN A 64 12.07 13.93 5.71
CA GLN A 64 11.62 14.02 4.32
C GLN A 64 11.96 12.72 3.57
N ILE A 65 11.13 12.34 2.60
CA ILE A 65 11.38 11.22 1.69
C ILE A 65 11.41 11.70 0.24
N GLU A 66 12.23 11.04 -0.56
CA GLU A 66 12.30 11.27 -2.00
C GLU A 66 10.94 10.97 -2.65
N PRO A 67 10.58 11.69 -3.73
CA PRO A 67 9.37 11.43 -4.47
C PRO A 67 9.39 10.01 -5.09
N PRO A 68 8.21 9.42 -5.38
CA PRO A 68 8.12 8.13 -6.04
C PRO A 68 8.92 8.13 -7.36
N THR A 69 9.73 7.10 -7.56
CA THR A 69 10.44 6.91 -8.83
C THR A 69 9.44 6.51 -9.90
N SER A 70 9.40 7.26 -11.01
CA SER A 70 8.55 6.92 -12.15
C SER A 70 9.05 5.62 -12.79
N ALA A 71 8.19 4.60 -12.85
CA ALA A 71 8.50 3.33 -13.48
C ALA A 71 8.09 3.36 -14.95
N ILE A 72 9.07 3.17 -15.85
CA ILE A 72 8.83 3.03 -17.29
C ILE A 72 8.78 1.53 -17.61
N PRO A 73 7.78 1.01 -18.34
CA PRO A 73 7.74 -0.40 -18.73
C PRO A 73 9.06 -0.84 -19.38
N GLY A 74 9.60 -1.98 -18.93
CA GLY A 74 10.90 -2.50 -19.39
C GLY A 74 12.14 -1.90 -18.72
N SER A 75 11.98 -0.89 -17.85
CA SER A 75 13.08 -0.37 -17.02
C SER A 75 13.49 -1.38 -15.94
N LYS A 76 14.78 -1.39 -15.59
CA LYS A 76 15.33 -2.18 -14.49
C LYS A 76 15.78 -1.24 -13.39
N PHE A 77 15.33 -1.49 -12.17
CA PHE A 77 15.75 -0.76 -10.99
C PHE A 77 16.70 -1.64 -10.17
N THR A 78 17.82 -1.08 -9.74
CA THR A 78 18.65 -1.67 -8.69
C THR A 78 18.22 -1.02 -7.38
N ILE A 79 17.62 -1.80 -6.49
CA ILE A 79 17.34 -1.35 -5.12
C ILE A 79 18.63 -1.61 -4.32
N PRO A 80 19.29 -0.57 -3.78
CA PRO A 80 20.52 -0.71 -3.01
C PRO A 80 20.30 -1.43 -1.67
#